data_AF-A0A9D7JZU4-F1
#
_entry.id   AF-A0A9D7JZU4-F1
#
_cell.length_a   1.000
_cell.length_b   1.000
_cell.length_c   1.000
_cell.angle_alpha   90.00
_cell.angle_beta   90.00
_cell.angle_gamma   90.00
#
_symmetry.space_group_name_H-M   'P 1'
#
loop_
_entity.id
_entity.type
_entity.pdbx_description
1 polymer ?
#
loop_
_entity_poly.entity_id
_entity_poly.type
_entity_poly.pdbx_seq_one_letter_code
_entity_poly.pdbx_strand_id
1 'polypeptide(L)'
;MRPLSREDVYTIRSHEFQNIVLELNERYHDFEVPTKGKIAATLVNQVKAKDELNHPCLLSFDHDTRLLTAIEIQNPDTLNEVLTIKFSNWKKIENLLMPYLVTIDQSGKYYVFNFIKLQFNSPDFKYKLVNE
;
A
#
# COMPACT_ATOMS: atom_id res chain seq x y z
N MET A 1 13.30 -5.59 25.50
CA MET A 1 13.39 -4.90 24.18
C MET A 1 12.83 -3.48 24.30
N ARG A 2 13.35 -2.49 23.56
CA ARG A 2 12.72 -1.14 23.50
C ARG A 2 11.43 -1.26 22.66
N PRO A 3 10.30 -0.67 23.09
CA PRO A 3 9.10 -0.62 22.26
C PRO A 3 9.39 0.17 20.97
N LEU A 4 8.87 -0.32 19.84
CA LEU A 4 8.98 0.36 18.54
C LEU A 4 8.30 1.73 18.63
N SER A 5 8.91 2.76 18.00
CA SER A 5 8.26 4.05 17.84
C SER A 5 7.08 3.96 16.85
N ARG A 6 6.23 4.98 16.79
CA ARG A 6 5.11 5.00 15.83
C ARG A 6 5.64 5.02 14.40
N GLU A 7 6.74 5.70 14.19
CA GLU A 7 7.44 5.85 12.93
C GLU A 7 8.08 4.51 12.48
N ASP A 8 8.65 3.75 13.41
CA ASP A 8 9.16 2.40 13.12
C ASP A 8 8.03 1.46 12.68
N VAL A 9 6.90 1.49 13.41
CA VAL A 9 5.72 0.69 13.09
C VAL A 9 5.15 1.08 11.73
N TYR A 10 5.02 2.39 11.45
CA TYR A 10 4.58 2.91 10.17
C TYR A 10 5.48 2.45 9.03
N THR A 11 6.80 2.52 9.22
CA THR A 11 7.78 2.10 8.21
C THR A 11 7.60 0.62 7.90
N ILE A 12 7.47 -0.23 8.92
CA ILE A 12 7.21 -1.67 8.73
C ILE A 12 5.89 -1.87 7.99
N ARG A 13 4.82 -1.22 8.44
CA ARG A 13 3.47 -1.37 7.87
C ARG A 13 3.38 -0.87 6.44
N SER A 14 4.12 0.16 6.07
CA SER A 14 4.16 0.72 4.70
C SER A 14 4.72 -0.27 3.67
N HIS A 15 5.39 -1.34 4.11
CA HIS A 15 5.88 -2.43 3.26
C HIS A 15 4.96 -3.67 3.26
N GLU A 16 3.84 -3.64 3.99
CA GLU A 16 2.85 -4.73 4.03
C GLU A 16 1.87 -4.63 2.85
N PHE A 17 2.37 -4.62 1.62
CA PHE A 17 1.60 -4.30 0.41
C PHE A 17 0.29 -5.08 0.24
N GLN A 18 0.29 -6.36 0.60
CA GLN A 18 -0.91 -7.20 0.50
C GLN A 18 -1.95 -6.80 1.55
N ASN A 19 -1.54 -6.48 2.77
CA ASN A 19 -2.44 -6.00 3.82
C ASN A 19 -2.98 -4.61 3.50
N ILE A 20 -2.16 -3.73 2.92
CA ILE A 20 -2.59 -2.38 2.50
C ILE A 20 -3.83 -2.47 1.61
N VAL A 21 -3.84 -3.38 0.65
CA VAL A 21 -4.96 -3.58 -0.27
C VAL A 21 -6.20 -4.15 0.41
N LEU A 22 -6.03 -4.97 1.45
CA LEU A 22 -7.14 -5.60 2.18
C LEU A 22 -7.76 -4.68 3.23
N GLU A 23 -6.97 -3.77 3.82
CA GLU A 23 -7.30 -3.02 5.02
C GLU A 23 -7.19 -1.49 4.80
N LEU A 24 -7.52 -1.01 3.60
CA LEU A 24 -7.41 0.42 3.25
C LEU A 24 -8.11 1.35 4.26
N ASN A 25 -9.31 0.98 4.72
CA ASN A 25 -10.09 1.79 5.66
C ASN A 25 -9.57 1.75 7.11
N GLU A 26 -8.70 0.79 7.43
CA GLU A 26 -8.05 0.73 8.74
C GLU A 26 -6.74 1.53 8.75
N ARG A 27 -6.10 1.66 7.58
CA ARG A 27 -4.81 2.33 7.40
C ARG A 27 -4.92 3.80 7.03
N TYR A 28 -6.00 4.16 6.35
CA TYR A 28 -6.24 5.51 5.87
C TYR A 28 -7.58 6.03 6.40
N HIS A 29 -7.66 7.35 6.59
CA HIS A 29 -8.85 8.00 7.12
C HIS A 29 -9.03 9.40 6.51
N ASP A 30 -10.08 10.12 6.95
CA ASP A 30 -10.44 11.46 6.47
C ASP A 30 -10.59 11.54 4.93
N PHE A 31 -11.23 10.52 4.34
CA PHE A 31 -11.40 10.43 2.89
C PHE A 31 -12.21 11.61 2.32
N GLU A 32 -11.63 12.29 1.34
CA GLU A 32 -12.32 13.34 0.57
C GLU A 32 -13.15 12.76 -0.58
N VAL A 33 -13.99 13.60 -1.19
CA VAL A 33 -14.77 13.23 -2.37
C VAL A 33 -13.83 12.85 -3.52
N PRO A 34 -14.03 11.70 -4.20
CA PRO A 34 -13.17 11.28 -5.29
C PRO A 34 -13.18 12.27 -6.47
N THR A 35 -12.01 12.58 -7.02
CA THR A 35 -11.84 13.34 -8.26
C THR A 35 -11.39 12.43 -9.40
N LYS A 36 -11.64 12.81 -10.65
CA LYS A 36 -11.07 12.07 -11.79
C LYS A 36 -9.63 12.51 -12.03
N GLY A 37 -8.76 11.55 -12.33
CA GLY A 37 -7.36 11.77 -12.67
C GLY A 37 -6.88 10.79 -13.73
N LYS A 38 -5.59 10.85 -14.04
CA LYS A 38 -4.93 9.88 -14.92
C LYS A 38 -3.57 9.50 -14.36
N ILE A 39 -3.25 8.22 -14.43
CA ILE A 39 -1.90 7.71 -14.18
C ILE A 39 -1.42 7.08 -15.49
N ALA A 40 -0.41 7.70 -16.11
CA ALA A 40 -0.01 7.39 -17.49
C ALA A 40 -1.22 7.43 -18.45
N ALA A 41 -1.63 6.29 -19.01
CA ALA A 41 -2.78 6.17 -19.91
C ALA A 41 -4.06 5.68 -19.21
N THR A 42 -4.00 5.31 -17.93
CA THR A 42 -5.12 4.75 -17.18
C THR A 42 -5.95 5.86 -16.54
N LEU A 43 -7.27 5.84 -16.77
CA LEU A 43 -8.21 6.72 -16.08
C LEU A 43 -8.40 6.21 -14.65
N VAL A 44 -8.29 7.11 -13.66
CA VAL A 44 -8.40 6.76 -12.25
C VAL A 44 -9.37 7.68 -11.52
N ASN A 45 -10.00 7.15 -10.47
CA ASN A 45 -10.65 7.93 -9.42
C ASN A 45 -9.63 8.13 -8.29
N GLN A 46 -9.33 9.38 -7.95
CA GLN A 46 -8.35 9.77 -6.94
C GLN A 46 -9.06 10.23 -5.68
N VAL A 47 -8.62 9.74 -4.53
CA VAL A 47 -9.19 10.03 -3.21
C VAL A 47 -8.06 10.55 -2.34
N LYS A 48 -8.16 11.81 -1.92
CA LYS A 48 -7.28 12.35 -0.89
C LYS A 48 -7.69 11.79 0.46
N ALA A 49 -6.71 11.47 1.29
CA ALA A 49 -6.90 10.92 2.62
C ALA A 49 -5.71 11.28 3.51
N LYS A 50 -5.70 10.75 4.73
CA LYS A 50 -4.54 10.75 5.62
C LYS A 50 -4.14 9.33 6.00
N ASP A 51 -2.86 9.12 6.25
CA ASP A 51 -2.32 7.86 6.78
C ASP A 51 -2.44 7.76 8.32
N GLU A 52 -2.00 6.64 8.89
CA GLU A 52 -2.03 6.39 10.35
C GLU A 52 -1.18 7.37 11.18
N LEU A 53 -0.32 8.18 10.55
CA LEU A 53 0.46 9.25 11.17
C LEU A 53 -0.16 10.65 10.97
N ASN A 54 -1.36 10.74 10.36
CA ASN A 54 -2.04 11.96 9.95
C ASN A 54 -1.34 12.73 8.81
N HIS A 55 -0.43 12.10 8.06
CA HIS A 55 0.16 12.74 6.89
C HIS A 55 -0.77 12.64 5.68
N PRO A 56 -0.83 13.67 4.82
CA PRO A 56 -1.63 13.62 3.60
C PRO A 56 -1.16 12.51 2.65
N CYS A 57 -2.11 11.80 2.06
CA CYS A 57 -1.86 10.81 1.04
C CYS A 57 -2.90 10.88 -0.10
N LEU A 58 -2.57 10.26 -1.24
CA LEU A 58 -3.45 10.14 -2.39
C LEU A 58 -3.62 8.68 -2.79
N LEU A 59 -4.85 8.18 -2.74
CA LEU A 59 -5.20 6.85 -3.20
C LEU A 59 -5.80 6.95 -4.60
N SER A 60 -5.29 6.17 -5.55
CA SER A 60 -5.77 6.16 -6.93
C SER A 60 -6.33 4.79 -7.29
N PHE A 61 -7.59 4.75 -7.70
CA PHE A 61 -8.31 3.54 -8.09
C PHE A 61 -8.58 3.55 -9.58
N ASP A 62 -8.35 2.44 -10.26
CA ASP A 62 -8.69 2.27 -11.67
C ASP A 62 -10.19 2.51 -11.88
N HIS A 63 -10.55 3.29 -12.90
CA HIS A 63 -11.93 3.72 -13.08
C HIS A 63 -12.89 2.56 -13.37
N ASP A 64 -12.43 1.58 -14.14
CA ASP A 64 -13.26 0.50 -14.67
C ASP A 64 -13.31 -0.70 -13.72
N THR A 65 -12.14 -1.13 -13.24
CA THR A 65 -11.98 -2.29 -12.36
C THR A 65 -12.15 -1.97 -10.88
N ARG A 66 -12.05 -0.67 -10.51
CA ARG A 66 -12.07 -0.17 -9.13
C ARG A 66 -10.91 -0.68 -8.26
N LEU A 67 -9.92 -1.33 -8.86
CA LEU A 67 -8.73 -1.83 -8.15
C LEU A 67 -7.81 -0.66 -7.78
N LEU A 68 -7.17 -0.77 -6.63
CA LEU A 68 -6.14 0.19 -6.22
C LEU A 68 -4.99 0.17 -7.22
N THR A 69 -4.70 1.29 -7.85
CA THR A 69 -3.63 1.40 -8.86
C THR A 69 -2.37 2.00 -8.25
N ALA A 70 -2.53 3.03 -7.41
CA ALA A 70 -1.40 3.69 -6.77
C ALA A 70 -1.77 4.32 -5.43
N ILE A 71 -0.73 4.51 -4.62
CA ILE A 71 -0.74 5.28 -3.38
C ILE A 71 0.43 6.26 -3.44
N GLU A 72 0.17 7.52 -3.12
CA GLU A 72 1.20 8.53 -2.88
C GLU A 72 1.20 8.87 -1.39
N ILE A 73 2.33 8.65 -0.70
CA ILE A 73 2.52 8.92 0.73
C ILE A 73 3.81 9.70 0.94
N GLN A 74 3.90 10.44 2.03
CA GLN A 74 5.14 11.11 2.41
C GLN A 74 6.14 10.09 2.97
N ASN A 75 7.42 10.26 2.63
CA ASN A 75 8.50 9.52 3.28
C ASN A 75 8.58 9.98 4.75
N PRO A 76 8.45 9.07 5.73
CA PRO A 76 8.50 9.43 7.15
C PRO A 76 9.87 10.00 7.55
N ASP A 77 10.95 9.57 6.90
CA ASP A 77 12.31 10.07 7.14
C ASP A 77 12.54 11.45 6.48
N THR A 78 11.75 11.81 5.47
CA THR A 78 11.94 13.03 4.68
C THR A 78 10.59 13.52 4.15
N LEU A 79 9.86 14.31 4.95
CA LEU A 79 8.47 14.71 4.68
C LEU A 79 8.24 15.44 3.33
N ASN A 80 9.28 16.00 2.72
CA ASN A 80 9.21 16.64 1.40
C ASN A 80 9.32 15.64 0.24
N GLU A 81 9.69 14.40 0.51
CA GLU A 81 9.77 13.32 -0.47
C GLU A 81 8.45 12.56 -0.49
N VAL A 82 7.89 12.39 -1.70
CA VAL A 82 6.69 11.60 -1.94
C VAL A 82 7.10 10.24 -2.51
N LEU A 83 6.64 9.18 -1.86
CA LEU A 83 6.75 7.81 -2.33
C LEU A 83 5.52 7.49 -3.17
N THR A 84 5.71 7.01 -4.39
CA THR A 84 4.62 6.48 -5.22
C THR A 84 4.69 4.97 -5.26
N ILE A 85 3.72 4.30 -4.65
CA ILE A 85 3.58 2.84 -4.64
C ILE A 85 2.51 2.46 -5.65
N LYS A 86 2.83 1.64 -6.65
CA LYS A 86 1.90 1.18 -7.69
C LYS A 86 1.65 -0.31 -7.58
N PHE A 87 0.39 -0.71 -7.73
CA PHE A 87 -0.08 -2.10 -7.62
C PHE A 87 -0.60 -2.57 -8.97
N SER A 88 -0.10 -3.72 -9.44
CA SER A 88 -0.43 -4.23 -10.77
C SER A 88 -0.32 -5.76 -10.83
N ASN A 89 -0.59 -6.31 -12.02
CA ASN A 89 -0.62 -7.76 -12.26
C ASN A 89 -1.54 -8.47 -11.26
N TRP A 90 -2.77 -7.97 -11.15
CA TRP A 90 -3.76 -8.51 -10.23
C TRP A 90 -4.17 -9.92 -10.63
N LYS A 91 -4.07 -10.86 -9.69
CA LYS A 91 -4.49 -12.25 -9.90
C LYS A 91 -5.46 -12.68 -8.83
N LYS A 92 -6.38 -13.54 -9.22
CA LYS A 92 -7.32 -14.17 -8.29
C LYS A 92 -6.60 -15.28 -7.52
N ILE A 93 -6.66 -15.22 -6.20
CA ILE A 93 -6.22 -16.27 -5.29
C ILE A 93 -7.43 -16.63 -4.44
N GLU A 94 -7.91 -17.87 -4.57
CA GLU A 94 -9.19 -18.29 -4.02
C GLU A 94 -10.31 -17.35 -4.48
N ASN A 95 -10.82 -16.48 -3.60
CA ASN A 95 -11.88 -15.50 -3.91
C ASN A 95 -11.42 -14.04 -3.83
N LEU A 96 -10.12 -13.78 -3.62
CA LEU A 96 -9.56 -12.44 -3.48
C LEU A 96 -8.72 -12.08 -4.71
N LEU A 97 -8.81 -10.82 -5.15
CA LEU A 97 -7.89 -10.25 -6.14
C LEU A 97 -6.72 -9.62 -5.40
N MET A 98 -5.51 -10.10 -5.68
CA MET A 98 -4.29 -9.64 -5.02
C MET A 98 -3.26 -9.16 -6.04
N PRO A 99 -2.49 -8.10 -5.75
CA PRO A 99 -1.44 -7.62 -6.64
C PRO A 99 -0.22 -8.54 -6.60
N TYR A 100 0.24 -8.99 -7.77
CA TYR A 100 1.50 -9.76 -7.87
C TYR A 100 2.70 -8.90 -8.22
N LEU A 101 2.50 -7.64 -8.59
CA LEU A 101 3.58 -6.71 -8.88
C LEU A 101 3.36 -5.40 -8.14
N VAL A 102 4.34 -5.02 -7.33
CA VAL A 102 4.39 -3.71 -6.68
C VAL A 102 5.64 -2.99 -7.15
N THR A 103 5.49 -1.74 -7.57
CA THR A 103 6.62 -0.86 -7.86
C THR A 103 6.58 0.35 -6.95
N ILE A 104 7.75 0.80 -6.51
CA ILE A 104 7.89 1.98 -5.67
C ILE A 104 8.84 2.94 -6.38
N ASP A 105 8.41 4.18 -6.54
CA ASP A 105 9.24 5.29 -6.94
C ASP A 105 9.47 6.19 -5.72
N GLN A 106 10.72 6.28 -5.30
CA GLN A 106 11.20 7.13 -4.22
C GLN A 106 12.19 8.14 -4.80
N SER A 107 11.68 9.29 -5.26
CA SER A 107 12.47 10.35 -5.90
C SER A 107 13.40 9.83 -7.00
N GLY A 108 12.91 8.94 -7.87
CA GLY A 108 13.68 8.34 -8.97
C GLY A 108 14.47 7.09 -8.59
N LYS A 109 14.44 6.65 -7.33
CA LYS A 109 14.88 5.31 -6.94
C LYS A 109 13.72 4.34 -7.10
N TYR A 110 13.90 3.35 -7.98
CA TYR A 110 12.87 2.39 -8.31
C TYR A 110 13.10 1.05 -7.62
N TYR A 111 12.09 0.60 -6.89
CA TYR A 111 12.04 -0.72 -6.28
C TYR A 111 10.92 -1.54 -6.92
N VAL A 112 11.17 -2.82 -7.15
CA VAL A 112 10.22 -3.72 -7.81
C VAL A 112 10.09 -5.00 -7.00
N PHE A 113 8.88 -5.30 -6.57
CA PHE A 113 8.51 -6.52 -5.87
C PHE A 113 7.61 -7.35 -6.78
N ASN A 114 8.17 -8.44 -7.32
CA ASN A 114 7.43 -9.41 -8.12
C ASN A 114 7.15 -10.66 -7.28
N PHE A 115 5.91 -10.81 -6.83
CA PHE A 115 5.51 -11.93 -5.99
C PHE A 115 5.35 -13.18 -6.84
N ILE A 116 6.07 -14.24 -6.52
CA ILE A 116 5.98 -15.51 -7.25
C ILE A 116 4.83 -16.40 -6.75
N LYS A 117 4.51 -16.30 -5.46
CA LYS A 117 3.48 -17.08 -4.78
C LYS A 117 2.93 -16.26 -3.62
N LEU A 118 1.61 -16.25 -3.51
CA LEU A 118 0.86 -15.69 -2.39
C LEU A 118 -0.05 -16.82 -1.89
N GLN A 119 -0.10 -17.01 -0.57
CA GLN A 119 -0.87 -18.09 0.05
C GLN A 119 -1.48 -17.57 1.36
N PHE A 120 -2.80 -17.67 1.46
CA PHE A 120 -3.51 -17.37 2.69
C PHE A 120 -3.49 -18.59 3.62
N ASN A 121 -3.45 -18.34 4.94
CA ASN A 121 -3.53 -19.38 5.97
C ASN A 121 -2.61 -20.57 5.68
N SER A 122 -1.35 -20.29 5.31
CA SER A 122 -0.40 -21.35 4.97
C SER A 122 -0.33 -22.36 6.11
N PRO A 123 -0.52 -23.67 5.86
CA PRO A 123 -0.47 -24.69 6.90
C PRO A 123 0.92 -24.77 7.56
N ASP A 124 1.95 -24.28 6.86
CA ASP A 124 3.32 -24.21 7.36
C ASP A 124 3.60 -22.94 8.19
N PHE A 125 2.64 -22.02 8.32
CA PHE A 125 2.82 -20.80 9.11
C PHE A 125 2.90 -21.16 10.60
N LYS A 126 4.05 -20.89 11.22
CA LYS A 126 4.28 -21.09 12.64
C LYS A 126 4.44 -19.74 13.33
N TYR A 127 3.61 -19.47 14.34
CA TYR A 127 3.81 -18.33 15.23
C TYR A 127 5.18 -18.46 15.90
N LYS A 128 6.05 -17.49 15.68
CA LYS A 128 7.29 -17.38 16.44
C LYS A 128 6.94 -16.62 17.71
N LEU A 129 6.75 -17.34 18.81
CA LEU A 129 6.68 -16.72 20.13
C LEU A 129 8.04 -16.06 20.39
N VAL A 130 8.07 -14.74 20.38
CA VAL A 130 9.23 -13.98 20.84
C VAL A 130 9.06 -13.92 22.35
N ASN A 131 9.81 -14.74 23.08
CA ASN A 131 9.82 -14.68 24.54
C ASN A 131 10.31 -13.28 24.97
N GLU A 132 9.59 -12.67 25.90
CA GLU A 132 9.81 -11.31 26.44
C GLU A 132 11.17 -11.13 27.15
#